data_AF-A0A522YRA5-F1
#
_entry.id   AF-A0A522YRA5-F1
#
_cell.length_a   1.000
_cell.length_b   1.000
_cell.length_c   1.000
_cell.angle_alpha   90.00
_cell.angle_beta   90.00
_cell.angle_gamma   90.00
#
_symmetry.space_group_name_H-M   'P 1'
#
loop_
_entity.id
_entity.type
_entity.pdbx_description
1 polymer ?
#
loop_
_entity_poly.entity_id
_entity_poly.type
_entity_poly.pdbx_seq_one_letter_code
_entity_poly.pdbx_strand_id
1 'polypeptide(L)' 'MRLSYLWLNDWVEHGLSPELLAAGLTSAGLETNITQDLRGAYNNVVVGRVLSVSPHPDADSIRVT' A
#
# COMPACT_ATOMS: atom_id res chain seq x y z
N MET A 1 -0.60 13.89 8.45
CA MET A 1 0.59 13.16 7.94
C MET A 1 0.20 11.71 7.70
N ARG A 2 0.75 11.03 6.69
CA ARG A 2 0.60 9.58 6.51
C ARG A 2 1.95 8.91 6.70
N LEU A 3 1.97 7.78 7.37
CA LEU A 3 3.18 7.04 7.70
C LEU A 3 2.94 5.56 7.45
N SER A 4 3.95 4.88 6.89
CA SER A 4 3.88 3.44 6.66
C SER A 4 4.11 2.71 7.97
N TYR A 5 3.15 1.88 8.36
CA TYR A 5 3.29 0.98 9.50
C TYR A 5 4.51 0.05 9.35
N LEU A 6 4.73 -0.48 8.15
CA LEU A 6 5.88 -1.35 7.87
C LEU A 6 7.20 -0.61 8.02
N TRP A 7 7.25 0.65 7.58
CA TRP A 7 8.45 1.47 7.75
C TRP A 7 8.74 1.73 9.22
N LEU A 8 7.73 1.95 10.07
CA LEU A 8 7.94 2.16 11.50
C LEU A 8 8.57 0.93 12.18
N ASN A 9 8.17 -0.27 11.76
CA ASN A 9 8.73 -1.53 12.26
C ASN A 9 10.23 -1.68 11.97
N ASP A 10 10.75 -1.00 10.94
CA ASP A 10 12.18 -0.99 10.65
C ASP A 10 13.00 -0.19 11.68
N TRP A 11 12.35 0.69 12.47
CA TRP A 11 13.01 1.54 13.47
C TRP A 11 12.76 1.08 14.90
N VAL A 12 11.55 0.59 15.19
CA VAL A 12 11.15 0.20 16.54
C VAL A 12 10.29 -1.06 16.49
N GLU A 13 10.72 -2.09 17.20
CA GLU A 13 9.91 -3.29 17.42
C GLU A 13 8.93 -3.03 18.57
N HIS A 14 7.62 -2.99 18.26
CA HIS A 14 6.57 -2.72 19.25
C HIS A 14 5.54 -3.85 19.39
N GLY A 15 5.40 -4.74 18.40
CA GLY A 15 4.51 -5.91 18.45
C GLY A 15 3.00 -5.61 18.52
N LEU A 16 2.61 -4.35 18.37
CA LEU A 16 1.21 -3.89 18.43
C LEU A 16 0.54 -3.97 17.06
N SER A 17 -0.76 -4.24 16.98
CA SER A 17 -1.50 -4.06 15.72
C SER A 17 -1.55 -2.57 15.31
N PRO A 18 -1.83 -2.25 14.03
CA PRO A 18 -1.98 -0.86 13.59
C PRO A 18 -2.99 -0.05 14.43
N GLU A 19 -4.09 -0.67 14.85
CA GLU A 19 -5.14 -0.05 15.66
C GLU A 19 -4.66 0.26 17.06
N LEU A 20 -3.97 -0.69 17.71
CA LEU A 20 -3.41 -0.51 19.05
C LEU A 20 -2.29 0.54 19.05
N LEU A 21 -1.45 0.54 18.02
CA LEU A 21 -0.42 1.55 17.83
C LEU A 21 -1.04 2.94 17.66
N ALA A 22 -2.07 3.09 16.83
CA ALA A 22 -2.74 4.38 16.62
C ALA A 22 -3.37 4.91 17.91
N ALA A 23 -4.00 4.05 18.72
CA ALA A 23 -4.50 4.40 20.04
C ALA A 23 -3.37 4.87 20.98
N GLY A 24 -2.27 4.12 21.04
CA GLY A 24 -1.12 4.48 21.88
C GLY A 24 -0.46 5.80 21.49
N LEU A 25 -0.28 6.05 20.19
CA LEU A 25 0.21 7.33 19.67
C LEU A 25 -0.72 8.48 20.05
N THR A 26 -2.03 8.28 19.92
CA THR A 26 -3.03 9.28 20.30
C THR A 26 -2.98 9.59 21.80
N SER A 27 -2.85 8.57 22.66
CA SER A 27 -2.64 8.77 24.10
C SER A 27 -1.32 9.47 24.44
N ALA A 28 -0.29 9.34 23.60
CA ALA A 28 0.97 10.05 23.73
C ALA A 28 0.93 11.50 23.19
N GLY A 29 -0.24 11.98 22.75
CA GLY A 29 -0.43 13.33 22.21
C GLY A 29 -0.22 13.46 20.69
N LEU A 30 -0.02 12.34 19.98
CA LEU A 30 0.07 12.28 18.53
C LEU A 30 -1.26 11.81 17.95
N GLU A 31 -2.17 12.77 17.71
CA GLU A 31 -3.51 12.47 17.18
C GLU A 31 -3.46 11.62 15.90
N THR A 32 -4.01 10.41 15.98
CA THR A 32 -4.00 9.43 14.89
C THR A 32 -5.42 8.95 14.62
N ASN A 33 -6.05 9.48 13.56
CA ASN A 33 -7.49 9.29 13.33
C ASN A 33 -7.84 8.23 12.27
N ILE A 34 -6.87 7.74 11.50
CA ILE A 34 -7.14 6.83 10.37
C ILE A 34 -6.03 5.78 10.28
N THR A 35 -6.41 4.51 10.42
CA THR A 35 -5.62 3.38 9.93
C THR A 35 -6.21 2.92 8.60
N GLN A 36 -5.36 2.65 7.61
CA GLN A 36 -5.80 2.16 6.30
C GLN A 36 -4.87 1.05 5.86
N ASP A 37 -5.44 -0.13 5.60
CA ASP A 37 -4.74 -1.17 4.86
C ASP A 37 -4.76 -0.81 3.38
N LEU A 38 -3.57 -0.71 2.78
CA LEU A 38 -3.38 -0.43 1.35
C LEU A 38 -3.21 -1.71 0.53
N ARG A 39 -3.23 -2.89 1.16
CA ARG A 39 -3.23 -4.17 0.46
C ARG A 39 -4.56 -4.30 -0.28
N GLY A 40 -4.48 -4.38 -1.60
CA GLY A 40 -5.65 -4.73 -2.41
C GLY A 40 -6.06 -6.18 -2.17
N ALA A 41 -7.35 -6.47 -2.26
CA ALA A 41 -7.91 -7.82 -2.16
C ALA A 41 -7.74 -8.59 -3.49
N TYR A 42 -6.50 -8.69 -3.96
CA TYR A 42 -6.17 -9.36 -5.22
C TYR A 42 -5.35 -10.62 -4.95
N ASN A 43 -5.70 -11.70 -5.63
CA ASN A 43 -4.92 -12.94 -5.64
C ASN A 43 -4.21 -13.06 -6.99
N ASN A 44 -3.04 -13.71 -7.00
CA ASN A 44 -2.25 -14.00 -8.21
C ASN A 44 -1.74 -12.77 -9.00
N VAL A 45 -1.55 -11.62 -8.34
CA VAL A 45 -0.88 -10.47 -8.95
C VAL A 45 0.63 -10.60 -8.78
N VAL A 46 1.36 -10.55 -9.89
CA VAL A 46 2.82 -10.69 -9.91
C VAL A 46 3.46 -9.55 -10.69
N VAL A 47 4.75 -9.31 -10.43
CA VAL A 47 5.54 -8.35 -11.20
C VAL A 47 5.92 -8.96 -12.53
N GLY A 48 5.51 -8.31 -13.63
CA GLY A 48 5.87 -8.68 -15.00
C GLY A 48 6.76 -7.63 -15.66
N ARG A 49 7.46 -8.03 -16.73
CA ARG A 49 8.19 -7.12 -17.61
C ARG A 49 7.54 -7.14 -18.99
N VAL A 50 7.10 -5.98 -19.47
CA VAL A 50 6.56 -5.82 -20.83
C VAL A 50 7.71 -5.90 -21.83
N LEU A 51 7.65 -6.85 -22.76
CA LEU A 51 8.69 -7.08 -23.76
C LEU A 51 8.41 -6.36 -25.08
N SER A 52 7.13 -6.20 -25.44
CA SER A 52 6.68 -5.56 -26.66
C SER A 52 5.36 -4.84 -26.44
N VAL A 53 5.07 -3.84 -27.27
CA VAL A 53 3.80 -3.11 -27.27
C VAL A 53 3.43 -2.76 -28.72
N SER A 54 2.21 -3.06 -29.15
CA SER A 54 1.67 -2.67 -30.46
C SER A 54 0.32 -1.94 -30.34
N PRO A 55 -0.06 -1.10 -31.33
CA PRO A 55 -1.39 -0.49 -31.39
C PRO A 55 -2.48 -1.55 -31.55
N HIS A 56 -3.62 -1.35 -30.87
CA HIS A 56 -4.78 -2.20 -31.09
C HIS A 56 -5.40 -1.91 -32.48
N PRO A 57 -5.76 -2.93 -33.27
CA PRO A 57 -6.25 -2.74 -34.64
C PRO A 57 -7.54 -1.91 -34.70
N ASP A 58 -8.43 -2.07 -33.71
CA ASP A 58 -9.76 -1.45 -33.71
C ASP A 58 -9.96 -0.37 -32.64
N ALA A 59 -8.90 0.04 -31.91
CA ALA A 59 -9.04 0.99 -30.81
C ALA A 59 -7.79 1.85 -30.57
N ASP A 60 -7.92 3.16 -30.77
CA ASP A 60 -6.80 4.11 -30.71
C ASP A 60 -6.18 4.25 -29.31
N SER A 61 -6.98 4.07 -28.25
CA SER A 61 -6.57 4.22 -26.85
C SER A 61 -6.05 2.94 -26.19
N ILE A 62 -6.02 1.82 -26.92
CA ILE A 62 -5.61 0.52 -26.39
C ILE A 62 -4.25 0.10 -26.98
N ARG A 63 -3.51 -0.70 -26.23
CA ARG A 63 -2.26 -1.33 -26.64
C ARG A 63 -2.33 -2.84 -26.40
N VAL A 64 -1.69 -3.60 -27.27
CA VAL A 64 -1.49 -5.05 -27.12
C VAL A 64 -0.05 -5.27 -26.63
N THR A 65 0.13 -6.06 -25.58
CA THR A 65 1.41 -6.24 -24.86
C THR A 65 1.83 -7.69 -24.80
#